data_AF-A0A4D7JU63-F1
#
_entry.id   AF-A0A4D7JU63-F1
#
_cell.length_a   1.000
_cell.length_b   1.000
_cell.length_c   1.000
_cell.angle_alpha   90.00
_cell.angle_beta   90.00
_cell.angle_gamma   90.00
#
_symmetry.space_group_name_H-M   'P 1'
#
loop_
_entity.id
_entity.type
_entity.pdbx_description
1 polymer ?
#
loop_
_entity_poly.entity_id
_entity_poly.type
_entity_poly.pdbx_seq_one_letter_code
_entity_poly.pdbx_strand_id
1 'polypeptide(L)'
;MLFTIAWKNIWRNKVRSLVVIIAVMLGMWAGSFILAYMYGMIDQRLQDAIGNEVSHLQIHHPDFDRDNDPKYFIKKAKTFWPRSPEMRKSKISVEEYWLLEW
;
A
#
# COMPACT_ATOMS: atom_id res chain seq x y z
N MET A 1 -15.57 -12.88 -39.02
CA MET A 1 -15.54 -14.35 -39.22
C MET A 1 -14.38 -15.02 -38.48
N LEU A 2 -13.15 -14.49 -38.52
CA LEU A 2 -12.00 -15.09 -37.84
C LEU A 2 -12.12 -15.15 -36.30
N PHE A 3 -12.64 -14.09 -35.68
CA PHE A 3 -12.80 -14.01 -34.22
C PHE A 3 -13.68 -15.13 -33.65
N THR A 4 -14.79 -15.43 -34.32
CA THR A 4 -15.72 -16.50 -33.94
C THR A 4 -15.13 -17.89 -34.12
N ILE A 5 -14.25 -18.08 -35.11
CA ILE A 5 -13.56 -19.35 -35.34
C ILE A 5 -12.44 -19.56 -34.31
N ALA A 6 -11.63 -18.54 -34.06
CA ALA A 6 -10.55 -18.57 -33.08
C ALA A 6 -11.07 -18.84 -31.66
N TRP A 7 -12.16 -18.17 -31.26
CA TRP A 7 -12.82 -18.40 -29.98
C TRP A 7 -13.25 -19.85 -29.81
N LYS A 8 -13.96 -20.42 -30.79
CA LYS A 8 -14.38 -21.83 -30.75
C LYS A 8 -13.19 -22.80 -30.67
N ASN A 9 -12.04 -22.46 -31.27
CA ASN A 9 -10.83 -23.29 -31.22
C ASN A 9 -10.20 -23.32 -29.82
N ILE A 10 -10.11 -22.17 -29.14
CA ILE A 10 -9.58 -22.03 -27.77
C ILE A 10 -10.44 -22.85 -26.79
N TRP A 11 -11.76 -22.78 -26.92
CA TRP A 11 -12.70 -23.47 -26.04
C TRP A 11 -12.88 -24.97 -26.30
N ARG A 12 -12.34 -25.50 -27.40
CA ARG A 12 -12.45 -26.93 -27.74
C ARG A 12 -11.68 -27.83 -26.77
N ASN A 13 -10.57 -27.35 -26.22
CA ASN A 13 -9.84 -28.04 -25.16
C ASN A 13 -9.60 -27.08 -24.00
N LYS A 14 -10.59 -27.06 -23.09
CA LYS A 14 -10.65 -26.11 -21.98
C LYS A 14 -9.45 -26.25 -21.06
N VAL A 15 -9.00 -27.48 -20.75
CA VAL A 15 -7.88 -27.69 -19.81
C VAL A 15 -6.59 -27.08 -20.33
N ARG A 16 -6.20 -27.39 -21.57
CA ARG A 16 -4.94 -26.88 -22.16
C ARG A 16 -4.94 -25.36 -22.27
N SER A 17 -6.06 -24.78 -22.67
CA SER A 17 -6.17 -23.34 -22.82
C SER A 17 -6.26 -22.61 -21.47
N LEU A 18 -6.94 -23.19 -20.48
CA LEU A 18 -7.16 -22.57 -19.19
C LEU A 18 -5.84 -22.40 -18.43
N VAL A 19 -4.94 -23.39 -18.50
CA VAL A 19 -3.61 -23.29 -17.87
C VAL A 19 -2.84 -22.06 -18.38
N VAL A 20 -2.86 -21.82 -19.69
CA VAL A 20 -2.18 -20.67 -20.30
C VAL A 20 -2.86 -19.35 -19.90
N ILE A 21 -4.18 -19.30 -19.96
CA ILE A 21 -4.96 -18.10 -19.59
C ILE A 21 -4.71 -17.72 -18.13
N ILE A 22 -4.76 -18.70 -17.22
CA ILE A 22 -4.52 -18.49 -15.79
C ILE A 22 -3.07 -18.06 -15.55
N ALA A 23 -2.09 -18.67 -16.23
CA ALA A 23 -0.69 -18.28 -16.08
C ALA A 23 -0.46 -16.81 -16.44
N VAL A 24 -1.05 -16.34 -17.55
CA VAL A 24 -0.96 -14.92 -17.96
C VAL A 24 -1.70 -14.02 -16.98
N MET A 25 -2.91 -14.39 -16.58
CA MET A 25 -3.70 -13.62 -15.59
C MET A 25 -2.95 -13.46 -14.27
N LEU A 26 -2.40 -14.54 -13.73
CA LEU A 26 -1.65 -14.51 -12.48
C LEU A 26 -0.35 -13.71 -12.61
N GLY A 27 0.36 -13.84 -13.74
CA GLY A 27 1.58 -13.06 -13.99
C GLY A 27 1.32 -11.55 -14.01
N MET A 28 0.29 -11.12 -14.76
CA MET A 28 -0.11 -9.72 -14.80
C MET A 28 -0.63 -9.23 -13.44
N TRP A 29 -1.46 -10.04 -12.78
CA TRP A 29 -2.04 -9.70 -11.48
C TRP A 29 -0.97 -9.55 -10.39
N ALA A 30 0.00 -10.46 -10.32
CA ALA A 30 1.07 -10.40 -9.34
C ALA A 30 1.92 -9.12 -9.48
N GLY A 31 2.27 -8.73 -10.71
CA GLY A 31 3.02 -7.51 -10.96
C GLY A 31 2.29 -6.26 -10.48
N SER A 32 1.02 -6.09 -10.86
CA SER A 32 0.20 -4.97 -10.41
C SER A 32 -0.04 -4.98 -8.90
N PHE A 33 -0.26 -6.16 -8.32
CA PHE A 33 -0.49 -6.32 -6.89
C PHE A 33 0.72 -5.88 -6.07
N ILE A 34 1.94 -6.30 -6.45
CA ILE A 34 3.17 -5.94 -5.72
C ILE A 34 3.39 -4.43 -5.74
N LEU A 35 3.18 -3.76 -6.87
CA LEU A 35 3.34 -2.31 -6.97
C LEU A 35 2.36 -1.56 -6.05
N ALA A 36 1.08 -1.94 -6.09
CA ALA A 36 0.06 -1.35 -5.22
C ALA A 36 0.34 -1.62 -3.73
N TYR A 37 0.78 -2.84 -3.42
CA TYR A 37 1.15 -3.23 -2.07
C TYR A 37 2.35 -2.43 -1.55
N MET A 38 3.41 -2.28 -2.34
CA MET A 38 4.59 -1.50 -1.97
C MET A 38 4.26 -0.03 -1.77
N TYR A 39 3.40 0.55 -2.62
CA TYR A 39 2.95 1.91 -2.44
C TYR A 39 2.25 2.11 -1.09
N GLY A 40 1.34 1.21 -0.73
CA GLY A 40 0.67 1.24 0.58
C GLY A 40 1.63 1.09 1.76
N MET A 41 2.61 0.18 1.64
CA MET A 41 3.64 0.02 2.67
C MET A 41 4.50 1.29 2.84
N ILE A 42 4.91 1.91 1.74
CA ILE A 42 5.76 3.11 1.78
C ILE A 42 4.99 4.28 2.39
N ASP A 43 3.74 4.50 2.01
CA ASP A 43 2.89 5.54 2.60
C ASP A 43 2.73 5.34 4.12
N GLN A 44 2.50 4.10 4.56
CA GLN A 44 2.44 3.79 5.98
C GLN A 44 3.77 4.07 6.69
N ARG A 45 4.89 3.61 6.10
CA ARG A 45 6.23 3.84 6.66
C ARG A 45 6.57 5.31 6.77
N LEU A 46 6.18 6.12 5.78
CA LEU A 46 6.40 7.56 5.79
C LEU A 46 5.57 8.23 6.89
N GLN A 47 4.30 7.84 7.05
CA GLN A 47 3.46 8.35 8.13
C GLN A 47 3.99 7.98 9.52
N ASP A 48 4.51 6.75 9.68
CA ASP A 48 5.11 6.29 10.93
C ASP A 48 6.42 7.04 11.22
N ALA A 49 7.30 7.25 10.22
CA ALA A 49 8.54 8.00 10.41
C ALA A 49 8.28 9.47 10.82
N ILE A 50 7.31 10.13 10.17
CA ILE A 50 6.92 11.51 10.54
C ILE A 50 6.31 11.55 11.95
N GLY A 51 5.41 10.61 12.25
CA GLY A 51 4.68 10.57 13.52
C GLY A 51 5.52 10.16 14.72
N ASN A 52 6.53 9.29 14.51
CA ASN A 52 7.28 8.67 15.59
C ASN A 52 8.75 9.12 15.65
N GLU A 53 9.40 9.42 14.53
CA GLU A 53 10.84 9.71 14.50
C GLU A 53 11.16 11.21 14.39
N VAL A 54 10.42 11.96 13.57
CA VAL A 54 10.69 13.40 13.29
C VAL A 54 9.81 14.36 14.11
N SER A 55 8.88 13.81 14.90
CA SER A 55 8.02 14.63 15.76
C SER A 55 8.84 15.36 16.82
N HIS A 56 8.73 16.68 16.85
CA HIS A 56 9.51 17.55 17.77
C HIS A 56 9.12 17.37 19.25
N LEU A 57 7.98 16.73 19.52
CA LEU A 57 7.53 16.38 20.87
C LEU A 57 7.13 14.91 20.87
N GLN A 58 7.98 14.07 21.46
CA GLN A 58 7.77 12.63 21.59
C GLN A 58 7.48 12.30 23.04
N ILE A 59 6.35 11.64 23.30
CA ILE A 59 5.99 11.16 24.63
C ILE A 59 6.15 9.65 24.59
N HIS A 60 7.13 9.14 25.33
CA HIS A 60 7.40 7.70 25.42
C HIS A 60 7.09 7.19 26.82
N HIS A 61 6.75 5.92 26.93
CA HIS A 61 6.66 5.27 28.24
C HIS A 61 8.06 5.21 28.85
N PRO A 62 8.26 5.48 30.15
CA PRO A 62 9.60 5.53 30.77
C PRO A 62 10.39 4.22 30.66
N ASP A 63 9.70 3.09 30.48
CA ASP A 63 10.33 1.77 30.28
C ASP A 63 10.64 1.44 28.80
N PHE A 64 10.18 2.26 27.84
CA PHE A 64 10.42 2.05 26.40
C PHE A 64 11.89 2.24 26.02
N ASP A 65 12.61 3.13 26.71
CA ASP A 65 14.06 3.33 26.51
C ASP A 65 14.91 2.10 26.86
N ARG A 66 14.39 1.19 27.70
CA ARG A 66 15.11 -0.02 28.14
C ARG A 66 14.93 -1.19 27.19
N ASP A 67 13.79 -1.27 26.54
CA ASP A 67 13.42 -2.34 25.62
C ASP A 67 12.45 -1.71 24.63
N ASN A 68 12.90 -1.52 23.38
CA ASN A 68 12.17 -0.91 22.25
C ASN A 68 11.02 -1.83 21.78
N ASP A 69 10.26 -2.35 22.73
CA ASP A 69 9.21 -3.31 22.53
C ASP A 69 7.87 -2.56 22.34
N PRO A 70 7.13 -2.83 21.25
CA PRO A 70 5.82 -2.23 20.99
C PRO A 70 4.77 -2.53 22.07
N LYS A 71 5.05 -3.38 23.06
CA LYS A 71 4.20 -3.58 24.25
C LYS A 71 4.04 -2.32 25.12
N TYR A 72 4.99 -1.38 25.06
CA TYR A 72 4.96 -0.15 25.89
C TYR A 72 4.30 1.03 25.18
N PHE A 73 3.00 0.91 24.88
CA PHE A 73 2.21 2.01 24.31
C PHE A 73 1.43 2.78 25.39
N ILE A 74 1.28 4.09 25.20
CA ILE A 74 0.50 4.95 26.11
C ILE A 74 -1.00 4.71 25.84
N LYS A 75 -1.70 4.15 26.83
CA LYS A 75 -3.17 3.94 26.78
C LYS A 75 -3.85 5.31 26.65
N LYS A 76 -4.64 5.52 25.58
CA LYS A 76 -5.34 6.78 25.20
C LYS A 76 -4.48 7.93 24.64
N ALA A 77 -3.37 7.66 23.95
CA ALA A 77 -2.61 8.70 23.25
C ALA A 77 -3.46 9.57 22.28
N LYS A 78 -4.42 8.96 21.59
CA LYS A 78 -5.28 9.62 20.59
C LYS A 78 -6.22 10.70 21.14
N THR A 79 -6.45 10.72 22.46
CA THR A 79 -7.33 11.71 23.13
C THR A 79 -6.59 12.99 23.50
N PHE A 80 -5.27 12.92 23.70
CA PHE A 80 -4.46 14.06 24.15
C PHE A 80 -4.03 15.00 23.02
N TRP A 81 -3.95 14.51 21.77
CA TRP A 81 -3.58 15.34 20.62
C TRP A 81 -4.80 15.57 19.71
N PRO A 82 -5.44 16.75 19.75
CA PRO A 82 -6.42 17.12 18.74
C PRO A 82 -5.68 17.28 17.40
N ARG A 83 -5.85 16.29 16.52
CA ARG A 83 -5.29 16.31 15.16
C ARG A 83 -5.77 17.61 14.48
N SER A 84 -4.88 18.58 14.28
CA SER A 84 -5.25 19.88 13.72
C SER A 84 -5.80 19.70 12.30
N PRO A 85 -6.88 20.43 11.90
CA PRO A 85 -7.47 20.30 10.56
C PRO A 85 -6.50 20.63 9.40
N GLU A 86 -5.40 21.32 9.71
CA GLU A 86 -4.40 21.78 8.76
C GLU A 86 -3.53 20.64 8.22
N MET A 87 -3.26 19.62 9.05
CA MET A 87 -2.53 18.40 8.66
C MET A 87 -3.31 17.56 7.63
N ARG A 88 -4.64 17.70 7.56
CA ARG A 88 -5.49 17.06 6.54
C ARG A 88 -5.24 17.62 5.14
N LYS A 89 -4.79 18.87 5.01
CA LYS A 89 -4.48 19.51 3.73
C LYS A 89 -3.08 19.19 3.21
N SER A 90 -2.20 18.69 4.07
CA SER A 90 -0.84 18.22 3.72
C SER A 90 -0.80 16.79 3.16
N LYS A 91 -1.97 16.20 2.91
CA LYS A 91 -2.11 15.07 1.97
C LYS A 91 -1.79 15.59 0.56
N ILE A 92 -0.56 16.05 0.38
CA ILE A 92 -0.03 16.47 -0.90
C ILE A 92 -0.11 15.22 -1.75
N SER A 93 -0.97 15.36 -2.73
CA SER A 93 -1.24 14.44 -3.81
C SER A 93 0.10 13.99 -4.40
N VAL A 94 0.57 12.79 -4.04
CA VAL A 94 1.67 12.13 -4.77
C VAL A 94 1.28 11.94 -6.25
N GLU A 95 -0.03 12.00 -6.56
CA GLU A 95 -0.58 12.10 -7.92
C GLU A 95 -0.11 13.36 -8.69
N GLU A 96 0.26 14.48 -8.04
CA GLU A 96 0.76 15.67 -8.76
C GLU A 96 2.17 15.51 -9.31
N TYR A 97 3.01 14.64 -8.75
CA TYR A 97 4.39 14.43 -9.22
C TYR A 97 4.45 13.59 -10.51
N TRP A 98 3.48 12.70 -10.74
CA TRP A 98 3.40 11.90 -11.96
C TRP A 98 2.93 12.68 -13.20
N LEU A 99 2.32 13.86 -13.00
CA LEU A 99 1.87 14.76 -14.09
C LEU A 99 2.94 15.76 -14.53
N LEU A 100 4.09 15.81 -13.85
CA LEU A 100 5.18 16.74 -14.13
C LEU A 100 6.42 16.07 -14.79
N GLU A 101 6.39 14.75 -14.98
CA GLU A 101 7.49 13.99 -15.61
C GLU A 101 7.21 13.51 -17.06
N TRP A 102 6.19 14.06 -17.73
CA TRP A 102 5.99 13.96 -19.18
C TRP A 102 5.55 15.28 -19.79
#